data_AF-A0A443RT93-F1
#
_entry.id   AF-A0A443RT93-F1
#
_cell.length_a   1.000
_cell.length_b   1.000
_cell.length_c   1.000
_cell.angle_alpha   90.00
_cell.angle_beta   90.00
_cell.angle_gamma   90.00
#
_symmetry.space_group_name_H-M   'P 1'
#
loop_
_entity.id
_entity.type
_entity.pdbx_description
1 polymer ?
#
loop_
_entity_poly.entity_id
_entity_poly.type
_entity_poly.pdbx_seq_one_letter_code
_entity_poly.pdbx_strand_id
1 'polypeptide(L)'
;MKSNSSEDVFAHNDSNDVCWILTSSFLIFTMQSGYALLESGVVSRKNEVNILLKNAVNILCGGLAFWIFGYALSFGTPSNQFFGFGDFLINAPEEEMGGKYSELMFQLAYSTTSTSIVSGSMSER
;
A
#
# COMPACT_ATOMS: atom_id res chain seq x y z
N MET A 1 -39.32 6.96 17.64
CA MET A 1 -38.32 7.16 18.70
C MET A 1 -37.32 6.02 18.60
N LYS A 2 -36.14 6.30 18.02
CA LYS A 2 -34.95 5.43 17.83
C LYS A 2 -35.12 4.11 17.07
N SER A 3 -35.02 4.19 15.74
CA SER A 3 -34.33 3.17 14.93
C SER A 3 -33.20 3.88 14.16
N ASN A 4 -32.03 3.98 14.77
CA ASN A 4 -30.78 4.35 14.09
C ASN A 4 -29.65 3.91 15.02
N SER A 5 -29.10 2.71 14.80
CA SER A 5 -27.92 2.24 15.54
C SER A 5 -27.11 1.18 14.79
N SER A 6 -27.20 1.12 13.46
CA SER A 6 -26.37 0.18 12.68
C SER A 6 -25.92 0.71 11.31
N GLU A 7 -26.50 1.80 10.81
CA GLU A 7 -26.05 2.43 9.55
C GLU A 7 -25.12 3.63 9.78
N ASP A 8 -25.17 4.24 10.97
CA ASP A 8 -24.41 5.47 11.29
C ASP A 8 -22.96 5.18 11.76
N VAL A 9 -22.62 3.92 12.03
CA VAL A 9 -21.28 3.50 12.51
C VAL A 9 -20.28 3.36 11.36
N PHE A 10 -20.77 3.15 10.13
CA PHE A 10 -19.93 2.93 8.95
C PHE A 10 -19.73 4.19 8.08
N ALA A 11 -20.43 5.29 8.40
CA ALA A 11 -20.40 6.54 7.62
C ALA A 11 -19.58 7.66 8.27
N HIS A 12 -18.94 7.41 9.43
CA HIS A 12 -18.07 8.39 10.07
C HIS A 12 -16.61 8.10 9.72
N ASN A 13 -16.19 8.51 8.51
CA ASN A 13 -14.78 8.75 8.26
C ASN A 13 -14.38 10.00 9.05
N ASP A 14 -14.25 9.85 10.37
CA ASP A 14 -13.70 10.89 11.21
C ASP A 14 -12.32 11.26 10.66
N SER A 15 -12.02 12.55 10.55
CA SER A 15 -10.69 13.02 10.14
C SER A 15 -9.57 12.42 10.98
N ASN A 16 -9.89 12.00 12.21
CA ASN A 16 -8.99 11.29 13.11
C ASN A 16 -8.62 9.89 12.62
N ASP A 17 -9.59 9.13 12.07
CA ASP A 17 -9.36 7.78 11.56
C ASP A 17 -8.53 7.81 10.27
N VAL A 18 -8.82 8.77 9.38
CA VAL A 18 -8.02 9.02 8.18
C VAL A 18 -6.58 9.37 8.56
N CYS A 19 -6.39 10.25 9.55
CA CYS A 19 -5.07 10.61 10.06
C CYS A 19 -4.33 9.40 10.65
N TRP A 20 -5.05 8.56 11.41
CA TRP A 20 -4.50 7.34 11.99
C TRP A 20 -4.05 6.33 10.93
N ILE A 21 -4.85 6.11 9.89
CA ILE A 21 -4.52 5.22 8.78
C ILE A 21 -3.32 5.74 7.99
N LEU A 22 -3.26 7.04 7.70
CA LEU A 22 -2.11 7.65 7.01
C LEU A 22 -0.83 7.57 7.86
N THR A 23 -0.93 7.81 9.16
CA THR A 23 0.21 7.65 10.08
C THR A 23 0.70 6.21 10.12
N SER A 24 -0.23 5.24 10.19
CA SER A 24 0.09 3.82 10.13
C SER A 24 0.76 3.43 8.80
N SER A 25 0.26 3.97 7.68
CA SER A 25 0.86 3.78 6.36
C SER A 25 2.29 4.31 6.30
N PHE A 26 2.57 5.46 6.93
CA PHE A 26 3.92 6.03 6.98
C PHE A 26 4.89 5.17 7.80
N LEU A 27 4.43 4.57 8.90
CA LEU A 27 5.23 3.63 9.69
C LEU A 27 5.63 2.41 8.86
N ILE A 28 4.71 1.87 8.05
CA ILE A 28 5.00 0.75 7.15
C ILE A 28 5.98 1.18 6.05
N PHE A 29 5.84 2.38 5.50
CA PHE A 29 6.80 2.91 4.52
C PHE A 29 8.22 3.01 5.10
N THR A 30 8.34 3.35 6.39
CA THR A 30 9.64 3.36 7.08
C THR A 30 10.28 1.96 7.15
N MET A 31 9.48 0.89 7.16
CA MET A 31 9.98 -0.49 7.13
C MET A 31 10.79 -0.79 5.86
N GLN A 32 10.41 -0.18 4.75
CA GLN A 32 11.11 -0.34 3.48
C GLN A 32 12.52 0.26 3.52
N SER A 33 12.66 1.44 4.15
CA SER A 33 13.95 2.07 4.41
C SER A 33 14.81 1.24 5.36
N GLY A 34 14.19 0.68 6.41
CA GLY A 34 14.88 -0.23 7.34
C GLY A 34 15.44 -1.48 6.64
N TYR A 35 14.66 -2.08 5.74
CA TYR A 35 15.09 -3.23 4.95
C TYR A 35 16.27 -2.87 4.01
N ALA A 36 16.21 -1.71 3.36
CA ALA A 36 17.29 -1.22 2.49
C ALA A 36 18.63 -1.09 3.24
N LEU A 37 18.59 -0.55 4.45
CA LEU A 37 19.78 -0.38 5.29
C LEU A 37 20.37 -1.73 5.70
N LEU A 38 19.52 -2.69 6.10
CA LEU A 38 19.95 -4.03 6.47
C LEU A 38 20.63 -4.75 5.29
N GLU A 39 20.04 -4.72 4.09
CA GLU A 39 20.63 -5.34 2.90
C GLU A 39 21.95 -4.66 2.47
N SER A 40 22.01 -3.33 2.54
CA SER A 40 23.24 -2.59 2.22
C SER A 40 24.38 -2.89 3.20
N GLY A 41 24.06 -3.15 4.47
CA GLY A 41 25.04 -3.41 5.54
C GLY A 41 25.68 -4.80 5.45
N VAL A 42 25.01 -5.77 4.82
CA VAL A 42 25.51 -7.14 4.68
C VAL A 42 26.37 -7.33 3.42
N VAL A 43 26.27 -6.42 2.43
CA VAL A 43 27.00 -6.55 1.17
C VAL A 43 28.33 -5.80 1.14
N SER A 44 29.25 -6.25 0.26
CA SER A 44 30.49 -5.53 0.00
C SER A 44 30.23 -4.16 -0.63
N ARG A 45 30.98 -3.12 -0.19
CA ARG A 45 30.86 -1.73 -0.69
C ARG A 45 30.87 -1.56 -2.20
N LYS A 46 31.49 -2.49 -2.94
CA LYS A 46 31.52 -2.46 -4.41
C LYS A 46 30.13 -2.67 -5.05
N ASN A 47 29.22 -3.36 -4.35
CA ASN A 47 27.88 -3.72 -4.83
C ASN A 47 26.74 -3.07 -4.02
N GLU A 48 27.07 -2.26 -3.01
CA GLU A 48 26.08 -1.61 -2.12
C GLU A 48 25.10 -0.71 -2.89
N VAL A 49 25.61 0.06 -3.86
CA VAL A 49 24.80 0.98 -4.68
C VAL A 49 23.81 0.21 -5.56
N ASN A 50 24.19 -0.96 -6.07
CA ASN A 50 23.31 -1.77 -6.91
C ASN A 50 22.15 -2.37 -6.11
N ILE A 51 22.39 -2.74 -4.85
CA ILE A 51 21.36 -3.27 -3.95
C ILE A 51 20.43 -2.15 -3.47
N LEU A 52 20.97 -0.98 -3.12
CA LEU A 52 20.16 0.18 -2.77
C LEU A 52 19.26 0.62 -3.93
N LEU A 53 19.77 0.58 -5.18
CA LEU A 53 18.98 0.89 -6.36
C LEU A 53 17.85 -0.14 -6.58
N LYS A 54 18.14 -1.44 -6.43
CA LYS A 54 17.10 -2.48 -6.48
C LYS A 54 16.01 -2.24 -5.44
N ASN A 55 16.41 -1.89 -4.21
CA ASN A 55 15.46 -1.58 -3.15
C ASN A 55 14.56 -0.40 -3.53
N ALA A 56 15.14 0.70 -4.02
CA ALA A 56 14.39 1.89 -4.46
C ALA A 56 13.44 1.59 -5.63
N VAL A 57 13.92 0.86 -6.65
CA VAL A 57 13.09 0.43 -7.78
C VAL A 57 11.93 -0.45 -7.31
N ASN A 58 12.15 -1.30 -6.29
CA ASN A 58 11.09 -2.13 -5.75
C ASN A 58 9.96 -1.32 -5.11
N ILE A 59 10.28 -0.25 -4.37
CA ILE A 59 9.26 0.65 -3.79
C ILE A 59 8.44 1.30 -4.89
N LEU A 60 9.12 1.83 -5.90
CA LEU A 60 8.50 2.59 -6.98
C LEU A 60 7.65 1.69 -7.89
N CYS A 61 8.22 0.59 -8.38
CA CYS A 61 7.52 -0.35 -9.24
C CYS A 61 6.43 -1.11 -8.49
N GLY A 62 6.67 -1.53 -7.23
CA GLY A 62 5.67 -2.19 -6.39
C GLY A 62 4.48 -1.29 -6.06
N GLY A 63 4.76 -0.03 -5.70
CA GLY A 63 3.72 0.98 -5.48
C GLY A 63 2.93 1.32 -6.75
N LEU A 64 3.61 1.51 -7.89
CA LEU A 64 2.96 1.78 -9.17
C LEU A 64 2.12 0.59 -9.67
N ALA A 65 2.63 -0.64 -9.53
CA ALA A 65 1.88 -1.83 -9.89
C ALA A 65 0.60 -1.97 -9.05
N PHE A 66 0.69 -1.67 -7.75
CA PHE A 66 -0.48 -1.67 -6.88
C PHE A 66 -1.48 -0.57 -7.24
N TRP A 67 -1.00 0.63 -7.58
CA TRP A 67 -1.86 1.73 -7.99
C TRP A 67 -2.61 1.47 -9.30
N ILE A 68 -1.95 0.87 -10.30
CA ILE A 68 -2.56 0.61 -11.62
C ILE A 68 -3.49 -0.61 -11.57
N PHE A 69 -3.05 -1.71 -10.96
CA PHE A 69 -3.76 -3.00 -11.01
C PHE A 69 -4.18 -3.53 -9.64
N GLY A 70 -3.37 -3.34 -8.59
CA GLY A 70 -3.61 -3.93 -7.28
C GLY A 70 -4.90 -3.43 -6.60
N TYR A 71 -5.17 -2.13 -6.66
CA TYR A 71 -6.41 -1.59 -6.11
C TYR A 71 -7.64 -2.08 -6.87
N ALA A 72 -7.57 -2.10 -8.21
CA ALA A 72 -8.65 -2.56 -9.07
C ALA A 72 -9.01 -4.03 -8.84
N LEU A 73 -8.01 -4.89 -8.60
CA LEU A 73 -8.22 -6.32 -8.35
C LEU A 73 -8.79 -6.61 -6.95
N SER A 74 -8.42 -5.83 -5.94
CA SER A 74 -8.85 -6.04 -4.55
C SER A 74 -10.17 -5.35 -4.19
N PHE A 75 -10.37 -4.12 -4.66
CA PHE A 75 -11.48 -3.25 -4.25
C PHE A 75 -12.34 -2.75 -5.42
N GLY A 76 -12.03 -3.16 -6.66
CA GLY A 76 -12.76 -2.71 -7.84
C GLY A 76 -14.18 -3.26 -7.93
N THR A 77 -15.12 -2.39 -8.33
CA THR A 77 -16.53 -2.77 -8.57
C THR A 77 -16.84 -2.70 -10.07
N PRO A 78 -17.48 -3.72 -10.71
CA PRO A 78 -18.07 -4.95 -10.15
C PRO A 78 -17.03 -6.00 -9.73
N SER A 79 -17.29 -6.67 -8.60
CA SER A 79 -16.46 -7.75 -8.06
C SER A 79 -17.18 -9.09 -8.05
N ASN A 80 -16.43 -10.15 -8.36
CA ASN A 80 -16.80 -11.54 -8.07
C ASN A 80 -16.18 -11.94 -6.72
N GLN A 81 -16.63 -13.08 -6.14
CA GLN A 81 -16.11 -13.60 -4.86
C GLN A 81 -14.59 -13.83 -4.82
N PHE A 82 -13.94 -13.88 -5.99
CA PHE A 82 -12.49 -14.11 -6.12
C PHE A 82 -11.70 -12.90 -6.62
N PHE A 83 -12.30 -12.00 -7.40
CA PHE A 83 -11.61 -10.86 -8.03
C PHE A 83 -12.53 -9.67 -8.24
N GLY A 84 -12.04 -8.47 -7.91
CA GLY A 84 -12.58 -7.19 -8.39
C GLY A 84 -12.20 -6.94 -9.85
N PHE A 85 -13.12 -6.38 -10.63
CA PHE A 85 -12.88 -5.99 -12.02
C PHE A 85 -13.47 -4.58 -12.24
N GLY A 86 -12.82 -3.57 -11.65
CA GLY A 86 -13.27 -2.18 -11.71
C GLY A 86 -12.27 -1.20 -11.07
N ASP A 87 -12.50 0.10 -11.19
CA ASP A 87 -11.70 1.17 -10.56
C ASP A 87 -10.19 1.12 -10.83
N PHE A 88 -9.80 0.83 -12.07
CA PHE A 88 -8.44 1.08 -12.54
C PHE A 88 -8.12 2.57 -12.44
N LEU A 89 -6.94 2.90 -11.92
CA LEU A 89 -6.49 4.29 -11.72
C LEU A 89 -7.52 5.08 -10.90
N ILE A 90 -7.65 4.78 -9.61
CA ILE A 90 -8.58 5.38 -8.63
C ILE A 90 -9.16 6.72 -9.10
N ASN A 91 -10.43 6.67 -9.51
CA ASN A 91 -11.25 7.84 -9.81
C ASN A 91 -12.42 7.86 -8.81
N ALA A 92 -12.12 8.25 -7.57
CA ALA A 92 -13.15 8.37 -6.54
C ALA A 92 -13.89 9.73 -6.66
N PRO A 93 -15.22 9.76 -6.47
CA PRO A 93 -15.97 11.00 -6.34
C PRO A 93 -15.52 11.81 -5.10
N GLU A 94 -15.63 13.14 -5.16
CA GLU A 94 -15.09 14.05 -4.12
C GLU A 94 -15.58 13.74 -2.70
N GLU A 95 -16.80 13.23 -2.55
CA GLU A 95 -17.40 12.89 -1.24
C GLU A 95 -16.71 11.72 -0.52
N GLU A 96 -16.08 10.79 -1.24
CA GLU A 96 -15.43 9.60 -0.67
C GLU A 96 -13.90 9.63 -0.80
N MET A 97 -13.36 10.73 -1.32
CA MET A 97 -11.94 10.87 -1.64
C MET A 97 -11.05 10.66 -0.39
N GLY A 98 -11.43 11.20 0.76
CA GLY A 98 -10.62 11.09 1.98
C GLY A 98 -10.41 9.64 2.46
N GLY A 99 -11.45 8.82 2.44
CA GLY A 99 -11.40 7.43 2.89
C GLY A 99 -10.73 6.51 1.88
N LYS A 100 -11.11 6.58 0.60
CA LYS A 100 -10.56 5.67 -0.42
C LYS A 100 -9.07 5.87 -0.66
N TYR A 101 -8.59 7.11 -0.61
CA TYR A 101 -7.17 7.39 -0.80
C TYR A 101 -6.33 7.03 0.45
N SER A 102 -6.86 7.12 1.67
CA SER A 102 -6.12 6.70 2.87
C SER A 102 -5.99 5.17 2.92
N GLU A 103 -7.05 4.45 2.59
CA GLU A 103 -7.04 2.98 2.46
C GLU A 103 -6.11 2.53 1.34
N LEU A 104 -6.12 3.21 0.19
CA LEU A 104 -5.16 2.97 -0.89
C LEU A 104 -3.72 3.05 -0.38
N MET A 105 -3.36 4.14 0.30
CA MET A 105 -1.99 4.35 0.78
C MET A 105 -1.57 3.25 1.75
N PHE A 106 -2.46 2.89 2.67
CA PHE A 106 -2.24 1.79 3.61
C PHE A 106 -2.00 0.46 2.89
N GLN A 107 -2.86 0.08 1.95
CA GLN A 107 -2.73 -1.17 1.21
C GLN A 107 -1.53 -1.17 0.26
N LEU A 108 -1.20 -0.02 -0.34
CA LEU A 108 0.00 0.17 -1.15
C LEU A 108 1.26 -0.09 -0.32
N ALA A 109 1.31 0.37 0.93
CA ALA A 109 2.42 0.12 1.83
C ALA A 109 2.59 -1.39 2.16
N TYR A 110 1.48 -2.12 2.37
CA TYR A 110 1.51 -3.58 2.56
C TYR A 110 1.94 -4.33 1.29
N SER A 111 1.42 -3.96 0.13
CA SER A 111 1.80 -4.57 -1.15
C SER A 111 3.29 -4.38 -1.44
N THR A 112 3.80 -3.17 -1.20
CA THR A 112 5.22 -2.86 -1.37
C THR A 112 6.10 -3.68 -0.42
N THR A 113 5.67 -3.82 0.82
CA THR A 113 6.33 -4.68 1.82
C THR A 113 6.40 -6.14 1.35
N SER A 114 5.28 -6.70 0.86
CA SER A 114 5.25 -8.07 0.32
C SER A 114 6.24 -8.23 -0.85
N THR A 115 6.26 -7.26 -1.77
CA THR A 115 7.17 -7.25 -2.92
C THR A 115 8.63 -7.25 -2.46
N SER A 116 8.98 -6.50 -1.42
CA SER A 116 10.34 -6.46 -0.87
C SER A 116 10.79 -7.78 -0.25
N ILE A 117 9.89 -8.49 0.43
CA ILE A 117 10.19 -9.83 0.96
C ILE A 117 10.50 -10.80 -0.18
N VAL A 118 9.72 -10.73 -1.26
CA VAL A 118 9.97 -11.55 -2.46
C VAL A 118 11.31 -11.20 -3.09
N SER A 119 11.61 -9.90 -3.26
CA SER A 119 12.91 -9.45 -3.78
C SER A 119 14.08 -9.93 -2.90
N GLY A 120 13.93 -9.87 -1.58
CA GLY A 120 14.90 -10.37 -0.62
C GLY A 120 15.19 -11.86 -0.78
N SER A 121 14.14 -12.66 -0.98
CA SER A 121 14.27 -14.11 -1.21
C SER A 121 15.04 -14.46 -2.50
N MET A 122 15.12 -13.52 -3.45
CA MET A 122 15.77 -13.69 -4.75
C MET A 122 17.16 -13.05 -4.81
N SER A 123 17.62 -12.35 -3.77
CA SER A 123 18.83 -11.51 -3.82
C SER A 123 20.16 -12.30 -3.94
N GLU A 124 20.13 -13.63 -3.85
CA GLU A 124 21.31 -14.50 -3.78
C GLU A 124 21.54 -15.42 -5.00
N ARG A 125 20.79 -15.24 -6.11
CA ARG A 125 20.97 -16.02 -7.35
C ARG A 125 20.56 -15.26 -8.60
#